data_AF-A0A7Z9LSD6-F1
#
_entry.id   AF-A0A7Z9LSD6-F1
#
_cell.length_a   1.000
_cell.length_b   1.000
_cell.length_c   1.000
_cell.angle_alpha   90.00
_cell.angle_beta   90.00
_cell.angle_gamma   90.00
#
_symmetry.space_group_name_H-M   'P 1'
#
loop_
_entity.id
_entity.type
_entity.pdbx_description
1 polymer ?
#
loop_
_entity_poly.entity_id
_entity_poly.type
_entity_poly.pdbx_seq_one_letter_code
_entity_poly.pdbx_strand_id
1 'polypeptide(L)' 'MSNTSNLIDNSRPLDLICMGRVAVDLYAEQVHSPLEDAQSFRKYLGGCAGNTAVGTARLGLKSAMFSCVGA' A
#
# COMPACT_ATOMS: atom_id res chain seq x y z
N MET A 1 4.09 -19.25 -33.04
CA MET A 1 4.34 -18.28 -31.95
C MET A 1 3.12 -17.37 -31.87
N SER A 2 2.30 -17.51 -30.84
CA SER A 2 1.06 -16.73 -30.69
C SER A 2 1.39 -15.27 -30.37
N ASN A 3 0.72 -14.37 -31.08
CA ASN A 3 0.94 -12.93 -31.10
C ASN A 3 0.48 -12.32 -29.75
N THR A 4 1.42 -11.94 -28.88
CA THR A 4 1.16 -11.39 -27.53
C THR A 4 0.75 -9.91 -27.51
N SER A 5 0.62 -9.28 -28.68
CA SER A 5 0.34 -7.84 -28.82
C SER A 5 -1.06 -7.38 -28.38
N ASN A 6 -1.96 -8.30 -28.01
CA ASN A 6 -3.34 -8.00 -27.60
C ASN A 6 -3.65 -8.26 -26.10
N LEU A 7 -2.64 -8.44 -25.25
CA LEU A 7 -2.87 -8.76 -23.83
C LEU A 7 -3.14 -7.53 -22.93
N ILE A 8 -2.69 -6.35 -23.36
CA ILE A 8 -2.83 -5.11 -22.58
C ILE A 8 -3.97 -4.29 -23.18
N ASP A 9 -5.09 -4.27 -22.47
CA ASP A 9 -6.27 -3.48 -22.79
C ASP A 9 -6.19 -2.13 -22.07
N ASN A 10 -5.99 -1.06 -22.85
CA ASN A 10 -5.88 0.31 -22.34
C ASN A 10 -7.24 0.94 -21.98
N SER A 11 -8.36 0.26 -22.25
CA SER A 11 -9.69 0.72 -21.85
C SER A 11 -10.00 0.40 -20.38
N ARG A 12 -9.14 -0.39 -19.72
CA ARG A 12 -9.31 -0.73 -18.30
C ARG A 12 -9.24 0.54 -17.45
N PRO A 13 -10.18 0.72 -16.50
CA PRO A 13 -10.22 1.92 -15.66
C PRO A 13 -9.10 1.96 -14.62
N LEU A 14 -8.47 0.82 -14.31
CA LEU A 14 -7.45 0.66 -13.28
C LEU A 14 -6.22 -0.04 -13.86
N ASP A 15 -5.04 0.45 -13.48
CA ASP A 15 -3.74 -0.12 -13.86
C ASP A 15 -3.32 -1.21 -12.88
N LEU A 16 -3.70 -1.09 -11.61
CA LEU A 16 -3.31 -2.01 -10.54
C LEU A 16 -4.43 -2.16 -9.51
N ILE A 17 -4.66 -3.41 -9.08
CA ILE A 17 -5.45 -3.71 -7.88
C ILE A 17 -4.52 -4.38 -6.88
N CYS A 18 -4.26 -3.71 -5.76
CA CYS A 18 -3.53 -4.30 -4.64
C CYS A 18 -4.52 -5.01 -3.71
N MET A 19 -4.32 -6.30 -3.51
CA MET A 19 -5.13 -7.10 -2.60
C MET A 19 -4.29 -7.56 -1.41
N GLY A 20 -4.79 -7.33 -0.20
CA GLY A 20 -4.12 -7.78 1.02
C GLY A 20 -4.33 -6.85 2.21
N ARG A 21 -3.45 -6.93 3.20
CA ARG A 21 -3.56 -6.16 4.45
C ARG A 21 -3.31 -4.67 4.21
N VAL A 22 -4.20 -3.85 4.76
CA VAL A 22 -3.95 -2.45 5.13
C VAL A 22 -3.99 -2.34 6.65
N ALA A 23 -3.04 -1.63 7.24
CA ALA A 23 -2.94 -1.49 8.69
C ALA A 23 -2.48 -0.08 9.08
N VAL A 24 -2.49 0.20 10.38
CA VAL A 24 -1.84 1.36 10.96
C VAL A 24 -0.49 0.89 11.51
N ASP A 25 0.60 1.44 10.99
CA ASP A 25 1.93 1.25 11.57
C ASP A 25 2.16 2.33 12.63
N LEU A 26 2.52 1.91 13.84
CA LEU A 26 2.85 2.78 14.97
C LEU A 26 4.37 2.84 15.11
N TYR A 27 4.94 3.99 14.75
CA TYR A 27 6.37 4.23 14.91
C TYR A 27 6.62 5.03 16.19
N ALA A 28 7.51 4.54 17.05
CA ALA A 28 7.96 5.28 18.21
C ALA A 28 8.63 6.59 17.77
N GLU A 29 8.35 7.69 18.46
CA GLU A 29 8.97 8.98 18.13
C GLU A 29 10.38 9.12 18.69
N GLN A 30 10.70 8.36 19.74
CA GLN A 30 12.01 8.31 20.37
C GLN A 30 12.97 7.44 19.54
N VAL A 31 13.81 8.08 18.74
CA VAL A 31 14.79 7.40 17.89
C VAL A 31 15.94 6.85 18.75
N HIS A 32 16.42 5.65 18.41
CA HIS A 32 17.51 4.95 19.10
C HIS A 32 17.22 4.53 20.55
N SER A 33 15.95 4.56 20.96
CA SER A 33 15.50 4.04 22.24
C SER A 33 14.97 2.60 22.09
N PRO A 34 15.07 1.76 23.13
CA PRO A 34 14.26 0.55 23.23
C PRO A 34 12.76 0.87 23.13
N LEU A 35 11.96 -0.10 22.68
CA LEU A 35 10.52 0.11 22.47
C LEU A 35 9.79 0.33 23.81
N GLU A 36 10.28 -0.29 24.88
CA GLU A 36 9.75 -0.13 26.25
C GLU A 36 9.83 1.31 26.78
N ASP A 37 10.74 2.12 26.25
CA ASP A 37 10.92 3.52 26.66
C ASP A 37 10.09 4.50 25.81
N ALA A 38 9.39 4.02 24.78
CA ALA A 38 8.61 4.86 23.88
C ALA A 38 7.46 5.53 24.64
N GLN A 39 7.49 6.87 24.70
CA GLN A 39 6.44 7.67 25.35
C GLN A 39 5.32 8.08 24.39
N SER A 40 5.60 8.05 23.08
CA SER A 40 4.65 8.46 22.06
C SER A 40 4.88 7.71 20.75
N PHE A 41 3.78 7.53 20.01
CA PHE A 41 3.79 6.87 18.72
C PHE A 41 3.12 7.75 17.67
N ARG A 42 3.71 7.75 16.48
CA ARG A 42 3.13 8.35 15.29
C ARG A 42 2.48 7.28 14.42
N LYS A 43 1.25 7.56 14.01
CA LYS A 43 0.46 6.70 13.13
C LYS A 43 0.85 6.93 11.68
N TYR A 44 1.07 5.84 10.95
CA TYR A 44 1.29 5.83 9.51
C TYR A 44 0.46 4.74 8.82
N LEU A 45 0.31 4.87 7.51
CA LEU A 45 -0.22 3.79 6.68
C LEU A 45 0.77 2.62 6.69
N GLY A 46 0.25 1.42 6.91
CA GLY A 46 1.01 0.18 6.91
C GLY A 46 0.39 -0.91 6.03
N GLY A 47 1.12 -2.03 5.98
CA GLY A 47 0.78 -3.20 5.16
C GLY A 47 1.37 -3.12 3.75
N CYS A 48 1.95 -4.25 3.29
CA CYS A 48 2.65 -4.32 2.00
C CYS A 48 1.73 -3.93 0.81
N ALA A 49 0.51 -4.46 0.79
CA ALA A 49 -0.47 -4.12 -0.24
C ALA A 49 -0.89 -2.64 -0.18
N GLY A 50 -1.12 -2.09 1.03
CA GLY A 50 -1.45 -0.68 1.22
C GLY A 50 -0.33 0.26 0.76
N ASN A 51 0.92 -0.04 1.15
CA ASN A 51 2.09 0.72 0.73
C ASN A 51 2.30 0.67 -0.78
N THR A 52 2.10 -0.49 -1.40
CA THR A 52 2.20 -0.65 -2.87
C THR A 52 1.12 0.16 -3.58
N ALA A 53 -0.14 0.11 -3.12
CA ALA A 53 -1.24 0.87 -3.71
C ALA A 53 -0.98 2.37 -3.66
N VAL A 54 -0.53 2.89 -2.51
CA VAL A 54 -0.23 4.32 -2.36
C VAL A 54 1.03 4.73 -3.12
N GLY A 55 2.08 3.91 -3.09
CA GLY A 55 3.32 4.18 -3.83
C GLY A 55 3.07 4.28 -5.33
N THR A 56 2.31 3.35 -5.89
CA THR A 56 1.96 3.32 -7.32
C THR A 56 1.03 4.47 -7.72
N ALA A 57 0.05 4.82 -6.87
CA ALA A 57 -0.79 5.99 -7.08
C ALA A 57 0.04 7.29 -7.11
N ARG A 58 1.03 7.44 -6.22
CA ARG A 58 1.95 8.59 -6.20
C ARG A 58 2.81 8.70 -7.45
N LEU A 59 3.08 7.57 -8.12
CA LEU A 59 3.82 7.52 -9.39
C LEU A 59 2.94 7.71 -10.63
N GLY A 60 1.62 7.93 -10.45
CA GLY A 60 0.70 8.25 -11.54
C GLY A 60 -0.14 7.08 -12.06
N LEU A 61 -0.06 5.90 -11.45
CA LEU A 61 -0.91 4.76 -11.82
C LEU A 61 -2.31 4.90 -11.22
N LYS A 62 -3.33 4.44 -11.95
CA LYS A 62 -4.70 4.30 -11.47
C LYS A 62 -4.81 3.05 -10.59
N SER A 63 -4.41 3.19 -9.32
CA SER A 63 -4.38 2.09 -8.36
C SER A 63 -5.67 1.98 -7.55
N ALA A 64 -6.13 0.76 -7.31
CA ALA A 64 -7.20 0.43 -6.37
C ALA A 64 -6.69 -0.52 -5.27
N MET A 65 -7.33 -0.46 -4.10
CA MET A 65 -7.03 -1.32 -2.95
C MET A 65 -8.25 -2.20 -2.65
N PHE A 66 -8.04 -3.51 -2.51
CA PHE A 66 -9.04 -4.47 -2.05
C PHE A 66 -8.59 -5.07 -0.71
N SER A 67 -9.32 -4.74 0.36
CA SER A 67 -8.98 -5.12 1.72
C SER A 67 -10.19 -5.11 2.64
N CYS A 68 -10.00 -5.61 3.86
CA CYS A 68 -10.93 -5.44 4.98
C CYS A 68 -10.27 -4.54 6.04
N VAL A 69 -11.07 -3.72 6.72
CA VAL A 69 -10.63 -2.84 7.81
C VAL A 69 -11.37 -3.19 9.11
N GLY A 70 -10.83 -2.74 10.24
CA GLY A 70 -11.57 -2.74 11.50
C GLY A 70 -12.74 -1.75 11.45
N ALA A 71 -13.72 -1.95 12.33
CA ALA A 71 -14.86 -1.05 12.50
C ALA A 71 -14.46 0.28 13.16
#